data_AF-A0A2T2SD58-F1
#
_entry.id   AF-A0A2T2SD58-F1
#
_cell.length_a   1.000
_cell.length_b   1.000
_cell.length_c   1.000
_cell.angle_alpha   90.00
_cell.angle_beta   90.00
_cell.angle_gamma   90.00
#
_symmetry.space_group_name_H-M   'P 1'
#
loop_
_entity.id
_entity.type
_entity.pdbx_description
1 polymer ?
#
loop_
_entity_poly.entity_id
_entity_poly.type
_entity_poly.pdbx_seq_one_letter_code
_entity_poly.pdbx_strand_id
1 'polypeptide(L)'
;MPEKQLSIESADPLLLFGFNDVYLRKIEDAFPDAHIAARGTEVHLEGEEATLHKVERVFDEMLTLLDRNDHLTEEDVDTILALFDSEDASAAPPTETGRRDAILTTPDGEVIKPRSQNQEHLVQAATANDVVFAIGPAGTGKTYVAVAMAVAALNNHEVNRIVLSRPAVEAGEELGFLPGDFYEKVA
;
A
#
# COMPACT_ATOMS: atom_id res chain seq x y z
N MET A 1 0.33 29.49 27.22
CA MET A 1 0.40 28.66 26.00
C MET A 1 -0.87 27.84 25.98
N PRO A 2 -1.56 27.68 24.84
CA PRO A 2 -2.78 26.89 24.80
C PRO A 2 -2.46 25.42 25.18
N GLU A 3 -3.36 24.85 25.96
CA GLU A 3 -3.35 23.46 26.40
C GLU A 3 -4.57 22.78 25.78
N LYS A 4 -4.40 21.56 25.26
CA LYS A 4 -5.47 20.77 24.66
C LYS A 4 -5.36 19.32 25.12
N GLN A 5 -6.51 18.69 25.31
CA GLN A 5 -6.60 17.29 25.72
C GLN A 5 -7.34 16.50 24.64
N LEU A 6 -6.74 15.40 24.21
CA LEU A 6 -7.32 14.43 23.27
C LEU A 6 -7.67 13.16 24.04
N SER A 7 -8.87 12.63 23.79
CA SER A 7 -9.33 11.36 24.37
C SER A 7 -9.35 10.28 23.29
N ILE A 8 -8.74 9.14 23.60
CA ILE A 8 -8.46 8.04 22.67
C ILE A 8 -9.15 6.76 23.12
N GLU A 9 -10.43 6.85 23.51
CA GLU A 9 -11.19 5.72 24.06
C GLU A 9 -11.42 4.59 23.04
N SER A 10 -11.28 4.87 21.75
CA SER A 10 -11.54 3.92 20.66
C SER A 10 -10.38 2.98 20.35
N ALA A 11 -9.17 3.24 20.84
CA ALA A 11 -7.97 2.50 20.46
C ALA A 11 -7.16 2.00 21.67
N ASP A 12 -6.47 0.87 21.48
CA ASP A 12 -5.50 0.39 22.45
C ASP A 12 -4.26 1.31 22.46
N PRO A 13 -3.91 1.95 23.60
CA PRO A 13 -2.74 2.81 23.71
C PRO A 13 -1.43 2.15 23.23
N LEU A 14 -1.27 0.84 23.44
CA LEU A 14 -0.09 0.10 22.99
C LEU A 14 0.03 0.06 21.45
N LEU A 15 -1.10 -0.05 20.76
CA LEU A 15 -1.11 -0.08 19.30
C LEU A 15 -0.93 1.31 18.69
N LEU A 16 -1.43 2.34 19.37
CA LEU A 16 -1.33 3.72 18.89
C LEU A 16 0.03 4.36 19.16
N PHE A 17 0.63 4.14 20.34
CA PHE A 17 1.94 4.70 20.69
C PHE A 17 3.10 3.80 20.26
N GLY A 18 2.82 2.53 19.97
CA GLY A 18 3.81 1.53 19.60
C GLY A 18 4.60 1.02 20.81
N PHE A 19 5.36 -0.04 20.60
CA PHE A 19 6.18 -0.62 21.66
C PHE A 19 7.27 0.36 22.11
N ASN A 20 7.41 0.60 23.42
CA ASN A 20 8.30 1.63 24.00
C ASN A 20 8.04 3.06 23.48
N ASP A 21 6.79 3.36 23.11
CA ASP A 21 6.35 4.69 22.65
C ASP A 21 7.09 5.17 21.37
N VAL A 22 7.50 4.22 20.52
CA VAL A 22 8.27 4.54 19.29
C VAL A 22 7.51 5.49 18.37
N TYR A 23 6.19 5.33 18.22
CA TYR A 23 5.38 6.21 17.36
C TYR A 23 5.19 7.58 18.00
N LEU A 24 4.99 7.62 19.32
CA LEU A 24 4.87 8.88 20.06
C LEU A 24 6.14 9.71 19.94
N ARG A 25 7.32 9.10 20.08
CA ARG A 25 8.61 9.78 19.92
C ARG A 25 8.82 10.35 18.53
N LYS A 26 8.38 9.64 17.48
CA LYS A 26 8.42 10.16 16.11
C LYS A 26 7.60 11.43 15.96
N ILE A 27 6.43 11.49 16.59
CA ILE A 27 5.57 12.68 16.57
C ILE A 27 6.23 13.82 17.38
N GLU A 28 6.80 13.52 18.55
CA GLU A 28 7.55 14.50 19.35
C GLU A 28 8.74 15.09 18.56
N ASP A 29 9.50 14.24 17.85
CA ASP A 29 10.64 14.65 17.02
C ASP A 29 10.20 15.54 15.83
N ALA A 30 9.01 15.27 15.27
CA ALA A 30 8.44 16.05 14.16
C ALA A 30 7.86 17.41 14.60
N PHE A 31 7.44 17.53 15.86
CA PHE A 31 6.84 18.76 16.42
C PHE A 31 7.61 19.23 17.66
N PRO A 32 8.87 19.71 17.52
CA PRO A 32 9.71 20.09 18.65
C PRO A 32 9.17 21.29 19.45
N ASP A 33 8.28 22.09 18.83
CA ASP A 33 7.63 23.25 19.45
C ASP A 33 6.34 22.91 20.22
N ALA A 34 5.94 21.64 20.24
CA ALA A 34 4.80 21.14 21.01
C ALA A 34 5.26 20.15 22.09
N HIS A 35 4.76 20.31 23.31
CA HIS A 35 4.91 19.32 24.36
C HIS A 35 3.75 18.34 24.29
N ILE A 36 4.07 17.06 24.08
CA ILE A 36 3.12 15.96 23.98
C ILE A 36 3.33 15.04 25.18
N ALA A 37 2.25 14.65 25.87
CA ALA A 37 2.32 13.71 26.99
C ALA A 37 1.13 12.75 26.96
N ALA A 38 1.40 11.45 26.80
CA ALA A 38 0.40 10.41 26.82
C ALA A 38 0.27 9.76 28.21
N ARG A 39 -0.96 9.60 28.70
CA ARG A 39 -1.29 8.88 29.94
C ARG A 39 -2.54 8.02 29.74
N GLY A 40 -2.32 6.72 29.53
CA GLY A 40 -3.43 5.79 29.27
C GLY A 40 -4.12 6.14 27.95
N THR A 41 -5.39 6.51 28.01
CA THR A 41 -6.20 6.92 26.85
C THR A 41 -6.27 8.43 26.68
N GLU A 42 -5.52 9.21 27.46
CA GLU A 42 -5.50 10.67 27.37
C GLU A 42 -4.16 11.15 26.81
N VAL A 43 -4.20 12.07 25.85
CA VAL A 43 -3.02 12.78 25.34
C VAL A 43 -3.18 14.26 25.62
N HIS A 44 -2.21 14.80 26.35
CA HIS A 44 -2.09 16.21 26.64
C HIS A 44 -1.14 16.87 25.66
N LEU A 45 -1.56 17.99 25.09
CA LEU A 45 -0.81 18.77 24.13
C LEU A 45 -0.68 20.22 24.62
N GLU A 46 0.53 20.75 24.63
CA GLU A 46 0.82 22.15 24.95
C GLU A 46 1.71 22.76 23.86
N GLY A 47 1.37 23.92 23.32
CA GLY A 47 2.16 24.48 22.20
C GLY A 47 1.49 25.66 21.52
N GLU A 48 1.86 25.95 20.28
CA GLU A 48 1.16 26.93 19.44
C GLU A 48 -0.11 26.34 18.82
N GLU A 49 -1.19 27.11 18.72
CA GLU A 49 -2.50 26.63 18.24
C GLU A 49 -2.43 25.97 16.84
N ALA A 50 -1.64 26.53 15.92
CA ALA A 50 -1.43 25.94 14.60
C ALA A 50 -0.74 24.56 14.67
N THR A 51 0.25 24.41 15.54
CA THR A 51 0.97 23.16 15.77
C THR A 51 0.06 22.12 16.44
N LEU A 52 -0.71 22.53 17.44
CA LEU A 52 -1.68 21.67 18.13
C LEU A 52 -2.72 21.10 17.15
N HIS A 53 -3.20 21.90 16.21
CA HIS A 53 -4.11 21.44 15.16
C HIS A 53 -3.46 20.43 14.20
N LYS A 54 -2.17 20.58 13.88
CA LYS A 54 -1.46 19.58 13.06
C LYS A 54 -1.31 18.25 13.82
N VAL A 55 -0.90 18.30 15.08
CA VAL A 55 -0.72 17.11 15.93
C VAL A 55 -2.04 16.36 16.12
N GLU A 56 -3.15 17.07 16.34
CA GLU A 56 -4.49 16.46 16.42
C GLU A 56 -4.85 15.70 15.14
N ARG A 57 -4.61 16.28 13.97
CA ARG A 57 -4.89 15.62 12.68
C ARG A 57 -4.03 14.38 12.45
N VAL A 58 -2.79 14.38 12.95
CA VAL A 58 -1.91 13.19 12.90
C VAL A 58 -2.52 12.06 13.74
N PHE A 59 -2.95 12.35 14.97
CA PHE A 59 -3.60 11.35 15.82
C PHE A 59 -4.92 10.81 15.23
N ASP A 60 -5.75 11.69 14.65
CA ASP A 60 -7.00 11.28 13.98
C ASP A 60 -6.74 10.33 12.80
N GLU A 61 -5.69 10.59 12.01
CA GLU A 61 -5.33 9.73 10.87
C GLU A 61 -4.76 8.39 11.36
N MET A 62 -3.92 8.40 12.40
CA MET A 62 -3.42 7.18 13.02
C MET A 62 -4.56 6.32 13.58
N LEU A 63 -5.55 6.93 14.24
CA LEU A 63 -6.74 6.23 14.73
C LEU A 63 -7.55 5.65 13.58
N THR A 64 -7.75 6.42 12.50
CA THR A 64 -8.46 5.94 11.31
C THR A 64 -7.77 4.75 10.65
N LEU A 65 -6.43 4.75 10.59
CA LEU A 65 -5.66 3.63 10.05
C LEU A 65 -5.70 2.41 10.97
N LEU A 66 -5.62 2.63 12.28
CA LEU A 66 -5.69 1.56 13.27
C LEU A 66 -7.07 0.88 13.25
N ASP A 67 -8.16 1.65 13.20
CA ASP A 67 -9.53 1.14 13.08
C ASP A 67 -9.77 0.35 11.79
N ARG A 68 -9.04 0.66 10.71
CA ARG A 68 -9.19 -0.01 9.41
C ARG A 68 -8.35 -1.27 9.26
N ASN A 69 -7.13 -1.26 9.81
CA ASN A 69 -6.12 -2.27 9.52
C ASN A 69 -5.78 -3.17 10.72
N ASP A 70 -6.35 -2.93 11.92
CA ASP A 70 -6.03 -3.59 13.20
C ASP A 70 -4.55 -3.44 13.65
N HIS A 71 -3.72 -2.70 12.92
CA HIS A 71 -2.33 -2.41 13.30
C HIS A 71 -1.81 -1.15 12.60
N LEU A 72 -0.79 -0.55 13.22
CA LEU A 72 -0.01 0.57 12.70
C LEU A 72 1.45 0.14 12.52
N THR A 73 2.16 0.68 11.53
CA THR A 73 3.60 0.47 11.34
C THR A 73 4.37 1.79 11.42
N GLU A 74 5.70 1.71 11.60
CA GLU A 74 6.56 2.89 11.61
C GLU A 74 6.51 3.68 10.29
N GLU A 75 6.36 2.98 9.16
CA GLU A 75 6.26 3.58 7.82
C GLU A 75 4.92 4.32 7.63
N ASP A 76 3.83 3.81 8.22
CA ASP A 76 2.54 4.50 8.23
C ASP A 76 2.67 5.83 8.98
N VAL A 77 3.33 5.85 10.15
CA VAL A 77 3.57 7.08 10.94
C VAL A 77 4.41 8.07 10.16
N ASP A 78 5.51 7.62 9.54
CA ASP A 78 6.38 8.50 8.73
C ASP A 78 5.61 9.13 7.55
N THR A 79 4.72 8.35 6.92
CA THR A 79 3.88 8.82 5.82
C THR A 79 2.90 9.89 6.29
N ILE A 80 2.23 9.67 7.43
CA ILE A 80 1.30 10.64 8.01
C ILE A 80 2.04 11.95 8.33
N LEU A 81 3.20 11.87 8.99
CA LEU A 81 3.99 13.05 9.34
C LEU A 81 4.42 13.85 8.10
N ALA A 82 4.88 13.17 7.05
CA ALA A 82 5.27 13.82 5.79
C ALA A 82 4.12 14.58 5.11
N LEU A 83 2.88 14.12 5.24
CA LEU A 83 1.70 14.79 4.67
C LEU A 83 1.36 16.12 5.37
N PHE A 84 1.76 16.27 6.64
CA PHE A 84 1.43 17.45 7.45
C PHE A 84 2.59 18.45 7.61
N ASP A 85 3.78 18.08 7.14
CA ASP A 85 4.96 18.95 7.06
C ASP A 85 4.93 19.86 5.82
N SER A 86 4.32 19.43 4.70
CA SER A 86 4.14 20.30 3.54
C SER A 86 3.13 21.43 3.81
N GLU A 87 3.60 22.68 3.82
CA GLU A 87 2.85 23.91 4.12
C GLU A 87 1.66 24.23 3.19
N ASP A 88 1.39 23.41 2.16
CA ASP A 88 0.28 23.58 1.21
C ASP A 88 -0.59 22.33 1.14
N ALA A 89 -1.59 22.23 2.01
CA ALA A 89 -2.65 21.22 1.89
C ALA A 89 -4.03 21.87 1.87
N SER A 90 -4.26 22.77 0.91
CA SER A 90 -5.61 22.99 0.42
C SER A 90 -6.03 21.78 -0.42
N ALA A 91 -7.00 21.02 0.09
CA ALA A 91 -7.86 20.12 -0.69
C ALA A 91 -7.17 19.13 -1.64
N ALA A 92 -6.65 18.04 -1.09
CA ALA A 92 -6.85 16.71 -1.67
C ALA A 92 -6.88 15.68 -0.53
N PRO A 93 -7.84 14.74 -0.50
CA PRO A 93 -7.73 13.60 0.41
C PRO A 93 -6.42 12.87 0.10
N PRO A 94 -5.62 12.49 1.10
CA PRO A 94 -4.35 11.84 0.85
C PRO A 94 -4.62 10.50 0.18
N THR A 95 -4.14 10.36 -1.06
CA THR A 95 -3.89 9.06 -1.68
C THR A 95 -2.91 8.33 -0.76
N GLU A 96 -3.32 7.29 -0.02
CA GLU A 96 -3.39 5.90 -0.45
C GLU A 96 -2.02 5.24 -0.76
N THR A 97 -0.88 5.95 -0.75
CA THR A 97 0.34 5.50 -1.47
C THR A 97 1.29 4.55 -0.73
N GLY A 98 1.10 4.26 0.56
CA GLY A 98 2.03 3.38 1.31
C GLY A 98 1.75 1.90 1.11
N ARG A 99 0.47 1.51 1.18
CA ARG A 99 0.05 0.10 1.25
C ARG A 99 -0.98 -0.32 0.22
N ARG A 100 -1.63 0.63 -0.48
CA ARG A 100 -2.63 0.30 -1.51
C ARG A 100 -2.03 -0.02 -2.88
N ASP A 101 -0.73 0.23 -3.04
CA ASP A 101 0.00 -0.17 -4.25
C ASP A 101 0.63 -1.58 -4.14
N ALA A 102 0.61 -2.19 -2.96
CA ALA A 102 1.13 -3.54 -2.77
C ALA A 102 0.17 -4.57 -3.39
N ILE A 103 0.65 -5.27 -4.43
CA ILE A 103 -0.08 -6.35 -5.09
C ILE A 103 0.08 -7.65 -4.30
N LEU A 104 1.32 -7.97 -3.93
CA LEU A 104 1.67 -9.23 -3.29
C LEU A 104 2.91 -9.04 -2.42
N THR A 105 2.89 -9.60 -1.21
CA THR A 105 4.11 -9.80 -0.41
C THR A 105 4.56 -11.25 -0.60
N THR A 106 5.80 -11.44 -1.04
CA THR A 106 6.38 -12.78 -1.21
C THR A 106 6.65 -13.42 0.16
N PRO A 107 6.79 -14.76 0.24
CA PRO A 107 7.19 -15.43 1.48
C PRO A 107 8.52 -14.94 2.06
N ASP A 108 9.40 -14.41 1.20
CA ASP A 108 10.70 -13.85 1.57
C ASP A 108 10.61 -12.39 2.06
N GLY A 109 9.39 -11.81 2.10
CA GLY A 109 9.13 -10.45 2.55
C GLY A 109 9.28 -9.37 1.46
N GLU A 110 9.51 -9.73 0.20
CA GLU A 110 9.57 -8.76 -0.90
C GLU A 110 8.15 -8.27 -1.24
N VAL A 111 7.97 -6.95 -1.27
CA VAL A 111 6.71 -6.32 -1.66
C VAL A 111 6.71 -6.04 -3.16
N ILE A 112 5.80 -6.69 -3.87
CA ILE A 112 5.54 -6.45 -5.29
C ILE A 112 4.51 -5.34 -5.41
N LYS A 113 4.91 -4.21 -5.99
CA LYS A 113 4.05 -3.08 -6.32
C LYS A 113 4.33 -2.54 -7.73
N PRO A 114 3.37 -1.87 -8.38
CA PRO A 114 3.64 -1.11 -9.59
C PRO A 114 4.82 -0.15 -9.38
N ARG A 115 5.74 -0.11 -10.34
CA ARG A 115 6.90 0.79 -10.36
C ARG A 115 6.82 1.86 -11.45
N SER A 116 5.70 1.91 -12.18
CA SER A 116 5.47 2.88 -13.24
C SER A 116 3.98 3.11 -13.44
N GLN A 117 3.61 4.29 -13.94
CA GLN A 117 2.23 4.66 -14.26
C GLN A 117 1.52 3.64 -15.17
N ASN A 118 2.24 3.04 -16.14
CA ASN A 118 1.65 2.01 -17.00
C ASN A 118 1.37 0.69 -16.27
N GLN A 119 2.11 0.38 -15.20
CA GLN A 119 1.83 -0.76 -14.35
C GLN A 119 0.66 -0.48 -13.41
N GLU A 120 0.52 0.74 -12.90
CA GLU A 120 -0.66 1.17 -12.14
C GLU A 120 -1.92 1.06 -13.00
N HIS A 121 -1.87 1.57 -14.24
CA HIS A 121 -2.95 1.42 -15.20
C HIS A 121 -3.30 -0.05 -15.49
N LEU A 122 -2.30 -0.94 -15.56
CA LEU A 122 -2.52 -2.38 -15.72
C LEU A 122 -3.28 -2.97 -14.53
N VAL A 123 -2.90 -2.61 -13.29
CA VAL A 123 -3.58 -3.06 -12.08
C VAL A 123 -5.01 -2.57 -12.04
N GLN A 124 -5.23 -1.27 -12.24
CA GLN A 124 -6.56 -0.67 -12.26
C GLN A 124 -7.46 -1.30 -13.33
N ALA A 125 -6.91 -1.51 -14.54
CA ALA A 125 -7.64 -2.16 -15.63
C ALA A 125 -8.02 -3.61 -15.28
N ALA A 126 -7.15 -4.36 -14.60
CA ALA A 126 -7.41 -5.74 -14.20
C ALA A 126 -8.50 -5.85 -13.13
N THR A 127 -8.62 -4.86 -12.24
CA THR A 127 -9.72 -4.81 -11.26
C THR A 127 -11.05 -4.44 -11.90
N ALA A 128 -11.05 -3.58 -12.92
CA ALA A 128 -12.27 -3.03 -13.52
C ALA A 128 -12.84 -3.86 -14.68
N ASN A 129 -12.08 -4.83 -15.23
CA ASN A 129 -12.46 -5.54 -16.46
C ASN A 129 -12.18 -7.04 -16.34
N ASP A 130 -13.06 -7.87 -16.92
CA ASP A 130 -12.89 -9.33 -16.97
C ASP A 130 -11.69 -9.76 -17.83
N VAL A 131 -11.35 -8.97 -18.85
CA VAL A 131 -10.29 -9.26 -19.81
C VAL A 131 -9.45 -8.00 -20.06
N VAL A 132 -8.13 -8.11 -19.90
CA VAL A 132 -7.18 -7.02 -20.11
C VAL A 132 -6.09 -7.43 -21.08
N PHE A 133 -5.83 -6.57 -22.06
CA PHE A 133 -4.72 -6.71 -23.00
C PHE A 133 -3.59 -5.76 -22.62
N ALA A 134 -2.50 -6.30 -22.08
CA ALA A 134 -1.31 -5.53 -21.76
C ALA A 134 -0.30 -5.57 -22.92
N ILE A 135 -0.12 -4.45 -23.63
CA ILE A 135 0.81 -4.33 -24.76
C ILE A 135 1.96 -3.41 -24.37
N GLY A 136 3.19 -3.80 -24.70
CA GLY A 136 4.35 -2.92 -24.50
C GLY A 136 5.69 -3.63 -24.70
N PRO A 137 6.80 -2.86 -24.74
CA PRO A 137 8.15 -3.37 -25.01
C PRO A 137 8.60 -4.47 -24.06
N ALA A 138 9.55 -5.31 -24.47
CA ALA A 138 10.15 -6.31 -23.57
C ALA A 138 10.73 -5.64 -22.31
N GLY A 139 10.63 -6.32 -21.16
CA GLY A 139 11.18 -5.83 -19.89
C GLY A 139 10.32 -4.84 -19.10
N THR A 140 9.16 -4.39 -19.62
CA THR A 140 8.30 -3.42 -18.90
C THR A 140 7.44 -4.02 -17.76
N GLY A 141 7.67 -5.28 -17.38
CA GLY A 141 7.01 -5.90 -16.23
C GLY A 141 5.54 -6.34 -16.43
N LYS A 142 5.00 -6.28 -17.66
CA LYS A 142 3.61 -6.69 -17.97
C LYS A 142 3.25 -8.06 -17.40
N THR A 143 4.07 -9.08 -17.70
CA THR A 143 3.86 -10.45 -17.23
C THR A 143 4.08 -10.57 -15.73
N TYR A 144 5.09 -9.87 -15.19
CA TYR A 144 5.45 -9.94 -13.78
C TYR A 144 4.32 -9.40 -12.88
N VAL A 145 3.80 -8.21 -13.21
CA VAL A 145 2.68 -7.59 -12.49
C VAL A 145 1.40 -8.42 -12.64
N ALA A 146 1.11 -8.94 -13.85
CA ALA A 146 -0.05 -9.80 -14.08
C ALA A 146 0.00 -11.10 -13.24
N VAL A 147 1.17 -11.74 -13.15
CA VAL A 147 1.36 -12.94 -12.33
C VAL A 147 1.22 -12.61 -10.84
N ALA A 148 1.76 -11.49 -10.38
CA ALA A 148 1.62 -11.06 -8.98
C ALA A 148 0.14 -10.88 -8.60
N MET A 149 -0.66 -10.23 -9.46
CA MET A 149 -2.11 -10.07 -9.25
C MET A 149 -2.83 -11.43 -9.21
N ALA A 150 -2.48 -12.36 -10.11
CA ALA A 150 -3.09 -13.68 -10.14
C ALA A 150 -2.78 -14.49 -8.86
N VAL A 151 -1.55 -14.40 -8.35
CA VAL A 151 -1.14 -15.04 -7.10
C VAL A 151 -1.84 -14.40 -5.90
N ALA A 152 -1.97 -13.07 -5.88
CA ALA A 152 -2.73 -12.37 -4.84
C ALA A 152 -4.19 -12.84 -4.79
N ALA A 153 -4.86 -12.91 -5.94
CA ALA A 153 -6.24 -13.43 -6.04
C ALA A 153 -6.36 -14.89 -5.58
N LEU A 154 -5.35 -15.72 -5.86
CA LEU A 154 -5.31 -17.11 -5.38
C LEU A 154 -5.17 -17.18 -3.85
N ASN A 155 -4.26 -16.38 -3.28
CA ASN A 155 -4.03 -16.31 -1.84
C ASN A 155 -5.25 -15.78 -1.08
N ASN A 156 -5.96 -14.82 -1.66
CA ASN A 156 -7.20 -14.26 -1.11
C ASN A 156 -8.42 -15.15 -1.35
N HIS A 157 -8.26 -16.34 -1.95
CA HIS A 157 -9.34 -17.26 -2.30
C HIS A 157 -10.40 -16.67 -3.25
N GLU A 158 -10.06 -15.65 -4.02
CA GLU A 158 -10.91 -15.08 -5.07
C GLU A 158 -10.98 -16.02 -6.28
N VAL A 159 -9.93 -16.82 -6.50
CA VAL A 159 -9.85 -17.83 -7.55
C VAL A 159 -9.33 -19.17 -7.00
N ASN A 160 -9.68 -20.27 -7.68
CA ASN A 160 -9.27 -21.63 -7.27
C ASN A 160 -8.02 -22.15 -7.99
N ARG A 161 -7.65 -21.56 -9.14
CA ARG A 161 -6.53 -22.01 -9.97
C ARG A 161 -6.01 -20.88 -10.85
N ILE A 162 -4.70 -20.90 -11.11
CA ILE A 162 -4.04 -20.04 -12.09
C ILE A 162 -3.70 -20.90 -13.32
N VAL A 163 -3.93 -20.36 -14.52
CA VAL A 163 -3.55 -21.01 -15.77
C VAL A 163 -2.57 -20.11 -16.50
N LEU A 164 -1.34 -20.59 -16.69
CA LEU A 164 -0.31 -19.93 -17.48
C LEU A 164 -0.19 -20.64 -18.82
N SER A 165 -0.28 -19.88 -19.90
CA SER A 165 -0.10 -20.38 -21.26
C SER A 165 0.89 -19.50 -22.00
N ARG A 166 1.72 -20.12 -22.83
CA ARG A 166 2.60 -19.46 -23.77
C ARG A 166 2.40 -20.08 -25.15
N PRO A 167 2.44 -19.29 -26.24
CA PRO A 167 2.46 -19.87 -27.59
C PRO A 167 3.67 -20.79 -27.75
N ALA A 168 3.54 -21.83 -28.56
CA ALA A 168 4.59 -22.82 -28.80
C ALA A 168 5.79 -22.28 -29.61
N VAL A 169 5.74 -21.01 -30.03
CA VAL A 169 6.68 -20.41 -30.97
C VAL A 169 6.98 -19.00 -30.49
N GLU A 170 8.27 -18.68 -30.36
CA GLU A 170 8.71 -17.33 -30.04
C GLU A 170 8.88 -16.50 -31.32
N ALA A 171 8.77 -15.18 -31.20
CA ALA A 171 8.93 -14.29 -32.33
C ALA A 171 10.36 -14.39 -32.89
N GLY A 172 10.51 -14.91 -34.11
CA GLY A 172 11.79 -15.04 -34.80
C GLY A 172 12.32 -16.47 -34.92
N GLU A 173 11.63 -17.49 -34.40
CA GLU A 173 11.97 -18.89 -34.64
C GLU A 173 11.09 -19.49 -35.76
N GLU A 174 11.71 -20.12 -36.75
CA GLU A 174 10.99 -20.96 -37.71
C GLU A 174 10.50 -22.22 -36.99
N LEU A 175 9.19 -22.45 -36.99
CA LEU A 175 8.58 -23.71 -36.59
C LEU A 175 9.22 -24.85 -37.39
N GLY A 176 10.09 -25.63 -36.76
CA GLY A 176 10.36 -27.01 -37.14
C GLY A 176 9.14 -27.87 -36.86
N PHE A 177 8.03 -27.62 -37.56
CA PHE A 177 6.84 -28.45 -37.47
C PHE A 177 6.96 -29.59 -38.47
N LEU A 178 6.58 -30.80 -38.07
CA LEU A 178 6.24 -31.85 -39.03
C LEU A 178 5.03 -31.35 -39.85
N PRO A 179 5.18 -31.16 -41.19
CA PRO A 179 4.05 -30.80 -42.03
C PRO A 179 3.02 -31.93 -41.98
N GLY A 180 1.76 -31.58 -41.72
CA GLY A 180 0.63 -32.51 -41.72
C GLY A 180 -0.57 -32.05 -40.88
N ASP A 181 -1.76 -32.48 -41.28
CA ASP A 181 -3.03 -32.14 -40.61
C ASP A 181 -3.18 -32.91 -39.26
N PHE A 182 -4.09 -32.46 -38.38
CA PHE A 182 -4.30 -33.07 -37.05
C PHE A 182 -4.54 -34.59 -37.11
N TYR A 183 -5.18 -35.11 -38.16
CA TYR A 183 -5.39 -36.53 -38.42
C TYR A 183 -4.10 -37.31 -38.67
N GLU A 184 -3.06 -36.68 -39.22
CA GLU A 184 -1.76 -37.33 -39.46
C GLU A 184 -0.92 -37.48 -38.17
N LYS A 185 -1.41 -36.98 -37.03
CA LYS A 185 -0.68 -36.92 -35.75
C LYS A 185 -1.21 -37.84 -34.66
N VAL A 186 -2.33 -38.53 -34.88
CA VAL A 186 -3.00 -39.38 -33.88
C VAL A 186 -3.00 -40.87 -34.29
N ALA A 187 -2.21 -41.26 -35.29
CA ALA A 187 -2.03 -42.64 -35.71
C ALA A 187 -0.82 -43.30 -35.04
#